data_AF-A0A920YTK1-F1
#
_entry.id   AF-A0A920YTK1-F1
#
_cell.length_a   1.000
_cell.length_b   1.000
_cell.length_c   1.000
_cell.angle_alpha   90.00
_cell.angle_beta   90.00
_cell.angle_gamma   90.00
#
_symmetry.space_group_name_H-M   'P 1'
#
loop_
_entity.id
_entity.type
_entity.pdbx_description
1 polymer ?
#
loop_
_entity_poly.entity_id
_entity_poly.type
_entity_poly.pdbx_seq_one_letter_code
_entity_poly.pdbx_strand_id
1 'polypeptide(L)'
;MTEVEAIELIERLKNACTFNRFEDPGVYAEYLRALKGYDYGRMDAAIDAAIEEDSRNVPAISLLVKKYKDALNAPKDRFEVKNGEYCTVCDDRGYVLMKEVQKSGDMDIPYQYVLYCPFCPVGRSQAYDGRNISDKEHRSPYIVPPLTEYFGDEGIQLLRDANLKKRNKKTGVVRPTEKEFQANLQTIGKSISNDWKYDVEIPF
;
A
#
# COMPACT_ATOMS: atom_id res chain seq x y z
N MET A 1 -3.34 -3.65 23.80
CA MET A 1 -4.51 -3.01 23.14
C MET A 1 -5.53 -2.62 24.20
N THR A 2 -6.46 -1.74 23.87
CA THR A 2 -7.59 -1.39 24.76
C THR A 2 -8.59 -2.54 24.86
N GLU A 3 -9.50 -2.46 25.83
CA GLU A 3 -10.57 -3.44 25.98
C GLU A 3 -11.54 -3.43 24.79
N VAL A 4 -11.85 -2.24 24.25
CA VAL A 4 -12.72 -2.08 23.08
C VAL A 4 -12.09 -2.74 21.86
N GLU A 5 -10.80 -2.46 21.60
CA GLU A 5 -10.04 -3.09 20.50
C GLU A 5 -10.00 -4.62 20.63
N ALA A 6 -9.81 -5.15 21.84
CA ALA A 6 -9.81 -6.59 22.06
C ALA A 6 -11.20 -7.22 21.81
N ILE A 7 -12.27 -6.52 22.18
CA ILE A 7 -13.65 -6.94 21.89
C ILE A 7 -13.90 -6.95 20.37
N GLU A 8 -13.44 -5.93 19.65
CA GLU A 8 -13.57 -5.85 18.19
C GLU A 8 -12.92 -7.06 17.49
N LEU A 9 -11.71 -7.45 17.93
CA LEU A 9 -11.03 -8.64 17.39
C LEU A 9 -11.78 -9.94 17.71
N ILE A 10 -12.39 -10.07 18.89
CA ILE A 10 -13.19 -11.24 19.26
C ILE A 10 -14.47 -11.31 18.41
N GLU A 11 -15.16 -10.19 18.22
CA GLU A 11 -16.35 -10.14 17.36
C GLU A 11 -16.00 -10.45 15.90
N ARG A 12 -14.83 -10.02 15.42
CA ARG A 12 -14.32 -10.42 14.09
C ARG A 12 -14.15 -11.93 13.98
N LEU A 13 -13.47 -12.57 14.96
CA LEU A 13 -13.31 -14.03 15.00
C LEU A 13 -14.65 -14.76 15.05
N LYS A 14 -15.60 -14.25 15.83
CA LYS A 14 -16.97 -14.80 15.93
C LYS A 14 -17.71 -14.75 14.60
N ASN A 15 -17.54 -13.68 13.83
CA ASN A 15 -18.21 -13.50 12.53
C ASN A 15 -17.49 -14.24 11.39
N ALA A 16 -16.16 -14.35 11.44
CA ALA A 16 -15.37 -14.97 10.39
C ALA A 16 -15.32 -16.50 10.50
N CYS A 17 -15.34 -17.06 11.73
CA CYS A 17 -15.21 -18.49 11.95
C CYS A 17 -16.56 -19.18 12.11
N THR A 18 -16.79 -20.23 11.31
CA THR A 18 -18.07 -20.97 11.30
C THR A 18 -18.36 -21.66 12.64
N PHE A 19 -17.33 -22.24 13.26
CA PHE A 19 -17.42 -22.90 14.56
C PHE A 19 -16.65 -22.09 15.60
N ASN A 20 -17.40 -21.42 16.48
CA ASN A 20 -16.88 -20.67 17.61
C ASN A 20 -17.59 -21.05 18.91
N ARG A 21 -16.98 -20.72 20.05
CA ARG A 21 -17.54 -20.94 21.40
C ARG A 21 -17.56 -19.66 22.23
N PHE A 22 -17.66 -18.51 21.57
CA PHE A 22 -17.64 -17.22 22.25
C PHE A 22 -18.93 -16.92 23.04
N GLU A 23 -19.96 -17.76 22.91
CA GLU A 23 -21.14 -17.76 23.78
C GLU A 23 -20.82 -18.28 25.20
N ASP A 24 -19.72 -19.04 25.37
CA ASP A 24 -19.23 -19.43 26.69
C ASP A 24 -18.44 -18.25 27.32
N PRO A 25 -18.92 -17.68 28.44
CA PRO A 25 -18.26 -16.55 29.08
C PRO A 25 -16.81 -16.82 29.48
N GLY A 26 -16.47 -18.07 29.80
CA GLY A 26 -15.10 -18.45 30.15
C GLY A 26 -14.16 -18.36 28.95
N VAL A 27 -14.60 -18.85 27.79
CA VAL A 27 -13.83 -18.76 26.54
C VAL A 27 -13.65 -17.31 26.13
N TYR A 28 -14.73 -16.52 26.18
CA TYR A 28 -14.69 -15.09 25.87
C TYR A 28 -13.69 -14.33 26.76
N ALA A 29 -13.76 -14.55 28.08
CA ALA A 29 -12.89 -13.89 29.04
C ALA A 29 -11.41 -14.26 28.86
N GLU A 30 -11.10 -15.51 28.53
CA GLU A 30 -9.72 -15.96 28.29
C GLU A 30 -9.13 -15.34 27.02
N TYR A 31 -9.90 -15.25 25.93
CA TYR A 31 -9.46 -14.53 24.72
C TYR A 31 -9.27 -13.04 25.02
N LEU A 32 -10.21 -12.41 25.73
CA LEU A 32 -10.12 -11.00 26.08
C LEU A 32 -8.87 -10.72 26.93
N ARG A 33 -8.60 -11.55 27.94
CA ARG A 33 -7.39 -11.47 28.77
C ARG A 33 -6.12 -11.62 27.94
N ALA A 34 -6.09 -12.62 27.05
CA ALA A 34 -4.92 -12.89 26.23
C ALA A 34 -4.64 -11.75 25.23
N LEU A 35 -5.65 -11.29 24.49
CA LEU A 35 -5.52 -10.27 23.45
C LEU A 35 -5.08 -8.91 24.02
N LYS A 36 -5.54 -8.51 25.21
CA LYS A 36 -5.13 -7.25 25.86
C LYS A 36 -3.61 -7.05 25.94
N GLY A 37 -2.84 -8.14 26.03
CA GLY A 37 -1.38 -8.12 26.08
C GLY A 37 -0.65 -7.79 24.77
N TYR A 38 -1.36 -7.61 23.65
CA TYR A 38 -0.77 -7.45 22.32
C TYR A 38 -1.12 -6.11 21.66
N ASP A 39 -0.37 -5.75 20.61
CA ASP A 39 -0.65 -4.60 19.74
C ASP A 39 -1.85 -4.89 18.82
N TYR A 40 -2.77 -3.94 18.68
CA TYR A 40 -4.01 -4.13 17.93
C TYR A 40 -3.76 -4.44 16.46
N GLY A 41 -3.07 -3.56 15.73
CA GLY A 41 -2.89 -3.72 14.29
C GLY A 41 -2.13 -4.99 13.92
N ARG A 42 -1.15 -5.40 14.74
CA ARG A 42 -0.42 -6.66 14.50
C ARG A 42 -1.22 -7.90 14.82
N MET A 43 -2.02 -7.86 15.89
CA MET A 43 -2.88 -8.99 16.22
C MET A 43 -4.01 -9.12 15.20
N ASP A 44 -4.49 -8.02 14.65
CA ASP A 44 -5.45 -8.00 13.56
C ASP A 44 -4.91 -8.73 12.32
N ALA A 45 -3.69 -8.39 11.89
CA ALA A 45 -3.00 -9.10 10.81
C ALA A 45 -2.72 -10.58 11.13
N ALA A 46 -2.40 -10.90 12.38
CA ALA A 46 -2.19 -12.28 12.81
C ALA A 46 -3.49 -13.11 12.77
N ILE A 47 -4.62 -12.48 13.08
CA ILE A 47 -5.95 -13.08 12.96
C ILE A 47 -6.29 -13.34 11.49
N ASP A 48 -6.01 -12.39 10.59
CA ASP A 48 -6.21 -12.58 9.15
C ASP A 48 -5.43 -13.76 8.60
N ALA A 49 -4.13 -13.83 8.91
CA ALA A 49 -3.29 -14.95 8.51
C ALA A 49 -3.76 -16.29 9.09
N ALA A 50 -4.45 -16.30 10.23
CA ALA A 50 -5.00 -17.52 10.82
C ALA A 50 -6.32 -17.93 10.18
N ILE A 51 -7.19 -16.97 9.84
CA ILE A 51 -8.48 -17.21 9.16
C ILE A 51 -8.25 -17.69 7.72
N GLU A 52 -7.26 -17.14 7.01
CA GLU A 52 -6.90 -17.59 5.66
C GLU A 52 -6.47 -19.06 5.63
N GLU A 53 -5.82 -19.54 6.69
CA GLU A 53 -5.41 -20.94 6.81
C GLU A 53 -6.57 -21.87 7.19
N ASP A 54 -7.37 -21.48 8.19
CA ASP A 54 -8.56 -22.22 8.61
C ASP A 54 -9.65 -21.25 9.09
N SER A 55 -10.64 -21.00 8.24
CA SER A 55 -11.83 -20.21 8.58
C SER A 55 -12.97 -21.06 9.17
N ARG A 56 -12.79 -22.38 9.26
CA ARG A 56 -13.84 -23.27 9.78
C ARG A 56 -13.92 -23.15 11.29
N ASN A 57 -12.79 -23.18 12.00
CA ASN A 57 -12.74 -23.15 13.46
C ASN A 57 -12.08 -21.87 13.96
N VAL A 58 -12.49 -21.38 15.12
CA VAL A 58 -11.75 -20.30 15.80
C VAL A 58 -10.32 -20.75 16.08
N PRO A 59 -9.30 -20.00 15.62
CA PRO A 59 -7.91 -20.26 15.93
C PRO A 59 -7.65 -20.27 17.43
N ALA A 60 -6.90 -21.26 17.90
CA ALA A 60 -6.45 -21.30 19.29
C ALA A 60 -5.58 -20.05 19.62
N ILE A 61 -5.64 -19.57 20.87
CA ILE A 61 -4.82 -18.44 21.34
C ILE A 61 -3.34 -18.67 21.02
N SER A 62 -2.83 -19.88 21.21
CA SER A 62 -1.44 -20.23 20.90
C SER A 62 -1.08 -20.05 19.42
N LEU A 63 -2.01 -20.33 18.51
CA LEU A 63 -1.82 -20.12 17.08
C LEU A 63 -1.80 -18.63 16.74
N LEU A 64 -2.72 -17.83 17.31
CA LEU A 64 -2.72 -16.37 17.16
C LEU A 64 -1.42 -15.75 17.67
N VAL A 65 -0.92 -16.21 18.82
CA VAL A 65 0.36 -15.77 19.38
C VAL A 65 1.54 -16.16 18.48
N LYS A 66 1.50 -17.36 17.87
CA LYS A 66 2.52 -17.78 16.91
C LYS A 66 2.51 -16.88 15.68
N LYS A 67 1.33 -16.65 15.08
CA LYS A 67 1.16 -15.75 13.93
C LYS A 67 1.57 -14.31 14.24
N TYR A 68 1.27 -13.82 15.44
CA TYR A 68 1.73 -12.53 15.92
C TYR A 68 3.26 -12.44 16.01
N LYS A 69 3.93 -13.50 16.49
CA LYS A 69 5.40 -13.58 16.51
C LYS A 69 6.00 -13.72 15.12
N ASP A 70 5.35 -14.45 14.23
CA ASP A 70 5.76 -14.53 12.83
C ASP A 70 5.64 -13.16 12.17
N ALA A 71 4.59 -12.37 12.49
CA ALA A 71 4.44 -10.97 12.07
C ALA A 71 5.46 -10.01 12.73
N LEU A 72 5.98 -10.33 13.93
CA LEU A 72 7.09 -9.60 14.55
C LEU A 72 8.43 -9.84 13.84
N ASN A 73 8.63 -11.06 13.33
CA ASN A 73 9.85 -11.49 12.66
C ASN A 73 9.82 -11.26 11.14
N ALA A 74 8.62 -11.09 10.56
CA ALA A 74 8.47 -10.53 9.25
C ALA A 74 9.07 -9.11 9.25
N PRO A 75 9.85 -8.72 8.21
CA PRO A 75 10.33 -7.35 8.11
C PRO A 75 9.10 -6.45 8.21
N LYS A 76 9.01 -5.62 9.27
CA LYS A 76 7.86 -4.73 9.58
C LYS A 76 7.19 -4.36 8.28
N ASP A 77 6.11 -5.06 7.95
CA ASP A 77 5.33 -4.66 6.81
C ASP A 77 4.81 -3.30 7.22
N ARG A 78 5.35 -2.26 6.58
CA ARG A 78 4.96 -0.89 6.86
C ARG A 78 3.46 -0.93 6.67
N PHE A 79 2.67 -0.66 7.71
CA PHE A 79 1.24 -0.41 7.55
C PHE A 79 1.06 0.30 6.23
N GLU A 80 0.51 -0.38 5.21
CA GLU A 80 0.45 0.19 3.88
C GLU A 80 -0.52 1.35 4.00
N VAL A 81 0.03 2.55 4.18
CA VAL A 81 -0.77 3.77 4.25
C VAL A 81 -1.36 3.91 2.85
N LYS A 82 -2.64 3.57 2.73
CA LYS A 82 -3.42 3.68 1.48
C LYS A 82 -4.22 4.96 1.52
N ASN A 83 -4.47 5.55 0.36
CA ASN A 83 -5.42 6.64 0.26
C ASN A 83 -6.85 6.07 0.25
N GLY A 84 -7.77 6.67 1.02
CA GLY A 84 -9.19 6.34 0.94
C GLY A 84 -9.84 6.82 -0.36
N GLU A 85 -9.29 7.89 -0.95
CA GLU A 85 -9.71 8.44 -2.24
C GLU A 85 -8.49 8.66 -3.14
N TYR A 86 -8.67 8.57 -4.45
CA TYR A 86 -7.58 8.76 -5.40
C TYR A 86 -6.94 10.15 -5.25
N CYS A 87 -5.62 10.15 -5.03
CA CYS A 87 -4.85 11.38 -5.05
C CYS A 87 -4.47 11.76 -6.48
N THR A 88 -5.16 12.77 -7.02
CA THR A 88 -4.87 13.33 -8.35
C THR A 88 -3.50 14.01 -8.44
N VAL A 89 -2.90 14.43 -7.32
CA VAL A 89 -1.61 15.12 -7.34
C VAL A 89 -0.44 14.15 -7.54
N CYS A 90 -0.42 13.02 -6.84
CA CYS A 90 0.69 12.06 -6.86
C CYS A 90 0.33 10.69 -7.45
N ASP A 91 -0.87 10.53 -8.02
CA ASP A 91 -1.34 9.25 -8.59
C ASP A 91 -1.25 8.09 -7.58
N ASP A 92 -1.67 8.34 -6.33
CA ASP A 92 -1.57 7.44 -5.16
C ASP A 92 -0.17 6.99 -4.72
N ARG A 93 0.90 7.43 -5.40
CA ARG A 93 2.28 7.02 -5.04
C ARG A 93 2.79 7.63 -3.74
N GLY A 94 2.19 8.75 -3.32
CA GLY A 94 2.65 9.57 -2.21
C GLY A 94 3.84 10.48 -2.53
N TYR A 95 4.45 10.36 -3.71
CA TYR A 95 5.59 11.18 -4.12
C TYR A 95 5.58 11.51 -5.61
N VAL A 96 6.35 12.54 -5.98
CA VAL A 96 6.63 12.96 -7.34
C VAL A 96 8.14 12.84 -7.58
N LEU A 97 8.52 12.20 -8.68
CA LEU A 97 9.92 12.09 -9.11
C LEU A 97 10.27 13.28 -9.98
N MET A 98 11.30 14.02 -9.57
CA MET A 98 11.91 15.09 -10.33
C MET A 98 13.19 14.58 -10.98
N LYS A 99 13.47 15.04 -12.19
CA LYS A 99 14.73 14.79 -12.88
C LYS A 99 15.42 16.11 -13.13
N GLU A 100 16.65 16.24 -12.68
CA GLU A 100 17.51 17.39 -12.92
C GLU A 100 18.80 16.91 -13.58
N VAL A 101 19.24 17.60 -14.62
CA VAL A 101 20.51 17.27 -15.29
C VAL A 101 21.56 18.24 -14.77
N GLN A 102 22.52 17.71 -14.01
CA GLN A 102 23.65 18.49 -13.54
C GLN A 102 24.82 18.36 -14.52
N LYS A 103 25.44 19.49 -14.85
CA LYS A 103 26.66 19.52 -15.66
C LYS A 103 27.86 19.29 -14.76
N SER A 104 28.61 18.22 -15.02
CA SER A 104 29.88 17.93 -14.36
C SER A 104 30.97 17.85 -15.42
N GLY A 105 31.55 19.00 -15.76
CA GLY A 105 32.49 19.12 -16.88
C GLY A 105 31.78 18.92 -18.22
N ASP A 106 32.27 17.98 -19.02
CA ASP A 106 31.71 17.63 -20.34
C ASP A 106 30.57 16.59 -20.28
N MET A 107 30.17 16.16 -19.07
CA MET A 107 29.12 15.16 -18.88
C MET A 107 27.87 15.74 -18.24
N ASP A 108 26.72 15.41 -18.83
CA ASP A 108 25.39 15.68 -18.31
C ASP A 108 24.92 14.47 -17.47
N ILE A 109 24.83 14.65 -16.15
CA ILE A 109 24.44 13.58 -15.22
C ILE A 109 22.97 13.80 -14.79
N PRO A 110 22.04 12.89 -15.12
CA PRO A 110 20.66 12.99 -14.67
C PRO A 110 20.54 12.52 -13.22
N TYR A 111 20.20 13.44 -12.33
CA TYR A 111 19.83 13.17 -10.96
C TYR A 111 18.32 13.07 -10.83
N GLN A 112 17.87 12.09 -10.05
CA GLN A 112 16.48 11.97 -9.66
C GLN A 112 16.35 12.26 -8.18
N TYR A 113 15.41 13.12 -7.83
CA TYR A 113 15.05 13.36 -6.43
C TYR A 113 13.55 13.28 -6.26
N VAL A 114 13.14 13.01 -5.02
CA VAL A 114 11.77 12.70 -4.64
C VAL A 114 11.20 13.87 -3.86
N LEU A 115 9.99 14.29 -4.22
CA LEU A 115 9.18 15.24 -3.46
C LEU A 115 7.96 14.51 -2.90
N TYR A 116 7.66 14.65 -1.60
CA TYR A 116 6.47 14.01 -1.04
C TYR A 116 5.20 14.82 -1.31
N CYS A 117 4.05 14.16 -1.35
CA CYS A 117 2.76 14.78 -1.53
C CYS A 117 2.12 15.17 -0.19
N PRO A 118 1.96 16.46 0.14
CA PRO A 118 1.36 16.88 1.41
C PRO A 118 -0.18 16.73 1.42
N PHE A 119 -0.80 16.45 0.27
CA PHE A 119 -2.25 16.43 0.08
C PHE A 119 -2.92 15.08 0.35
N CYS A 120 -2.15 14.00 0.53
CA CYS A 120 -2.72 12.67 0.75
C CYS A 120 -2.04 11.90 1.90
N PRO A 121 -2.76 10.97 2.56
CA PRO A 121 -2.19 10.12 3.60
C PRO A 121 -0.92 9.39 3.18
N VAL A 122 -0.92 8.76 1.99
CA VAL A 122 0.27 8.04 1.49
C VAL A 122 1.46 9.00 1.43
N GLY A 123 1.27 10.21 0.89
CA GLY A 123 2.38 11.15 0.73
C GLY A 123 2.90 11.73 2.04
N ARG A 124 2.02 12.00 3.01
CA ARG A 124 2.46 12.39 4.36
C ARG A 124 3.25 11.30 5.06
N SER A 125 2.95 10.03 4.79
CA SER A 125 3.74 8.91 5.33
C SER A 125 5.15 8.81 4.74
N GLN A 126 5.39 9.43 3.59
CA GLN A 126 6.72 9.51 2.94
C GLN A 126 7.52 10.74 3.39
N ALA A 127 6.96 11.61 4.23
CA ALA A 127 7.70 12.77 4.75
C ALA A 127 8.85 12.28 5.64
N TYR A 128 10.07 12.73 5.32
CA TYR A 128 11.27 12.38 6.08
C TYR A 128 12.07 13.65 6.36
N ASP A 129 12.42 13.84 7.64
CA ASP A 129 13.36 14.88 8.08
C ASP A 129 14.39 14.25 9.03
N GLY A 130 15.58 13.97 8.49
CA GLY A 130 16.67 13.37 9.23
C GLY A 130 17.24 14.25 10.34
N ARG A 131 16.94 15.57 10.33
CA ARG A 131 17.44 16.53 11.31
C ARG A 131 16.67 16.43 12.63
N ASN A 132 15.42 15.96 12.57
CA ASN A 132 14.53 15.83 13.72
C ASN A 132 14.67 14.48 14.45
N ILE A 133 15.64 13.64 14.05
CA ILE A 133 15.92 12.37 14.75
C ILE A 133 16.47 12.68 16.14
N SER A 134 15.86 12.06 17.17
CA SER A 134 16.22 12.28 18.58
C SER A 134 17.63 11.79 18.91
N ASP A 135 18.03 10.69 18.27
CA ASP A 135 19.37 10.14 18.36
C ASP A 135 20.35 11.00 17.56
N LYS A 136 21.24 11.68 18.27
CA LYS A 136 22.21 12.61 17.69
C LYS A 136 23.24 11.91 16.81
N GLU A 137 23.58 10.65 17.09
CA GLU A 137 24.59 9.90 16.32
C GLU A 137 24.05 9.46 14.95
N HIS A 138 22.72 9.28 14.84
CA HIS A 138 22.04 8.85 13.63
C HIS A 138 21.28 9.98 12.91
N ARG A 139 21.49 11.24 13.30
CA ARG A 139 20.93 12.40 12.59
C ARG A 139 21.50 12.45 11.18
N SER A 140 20.60 12.55 10.21
CA SER A 140 21.00 12.75 8.80
C SER A 140 20.66 14.18 8.37
N PRO A 141 21.47 14.80 7.49
CA PRO A 141 21.17 16.12 6.97
C PRO A 141 20.04 16.11 5.93
N TYR A 142 19.62 14.92 5.49
CA TYR A 142 18.71 14.72 4.38
C TYR A 142 17.25 14.92 4.79
N ILE A 143 16.51 15.58 3.89
CA ILE A 143 15.09 15.86 4.02
C ILE A 143 14.45 15.50 2.68
N VAL A 144 13.23 14.97 2.73
CA VAL A 144 12.37 14.87 1.55
C VAL A 144 11.46 16.08 1.57
N PRO A 145 11.65 17.08 0.68
CA PRO A 145 10.85 18.30 0.70
C PRO A 145 9.42 18.04 0.18
N PRO A 146 8.44 18.85 0.62
CA PRO A 146 7.10 18.79 0.07
C PRO A 146 7.08 19.31 -1.36
N LEU A 147 6.20 18.76 -2.20
CA LEU A 147 6.06 19.24 -3.58
C LEU A 147 5.67 20.72 -3.69
N THR A 148 5.01 21.29 -2.66
CA THR A 148 4.62 22.71 -2.62
C THR A 148 5.81 23.67 -2.55
N GLU A 149 7.00 23.17 -2.20
CA GLU A 149 8.23 23.97 -2.23
C GLU A 149 8.70 24.26 -3.67
N TYR A 150 8.35 23.37 -4.61
CA TYR A 150 8.78 23.45 -6.02
C TYR A 150 7.64 23.80 -6.97
N PHE A 151 6.39 23.48 -6.61
CA PHE A 151 5.21 23.75 -7.42
C PHE A 151 4.27 24.69 -6.68
N GLY A 152 4.02 25.86 -7.26
CA GLY A 152 2.88 26.70 -6.87
C GLY A 152 1.54 26.08 -7.29
N ASP A 153 0.45 26.75 -6.94
CA ASP A 153 -0.91 26.23 -7.16
C ASP A 153 -1.18 25.86 -8.62
N GLU A 154 -0.69 26.66 -9.58
CA GLU A 154 -0.82 26.38 -11.01
C GLU A 154 -0.10 25.07 -11.40
N GLY A 155 1.12 24.86 -10.90
CA GLY A 155 1.89 23.64 -11.17
C GLY A 155 1.23 22.40 -10.57
N ILE A 156 0.66 22.55 -9.37
CA ILE A 156 -0.10 21.48 -8.72
C ILE A 156 -1.36 21.16 -9.52
N GLN A 157 -2.05 22.17 -10.04
CA GLN A 157 -3.24 21.94 -10.88
C GLN A 157 -2.88 21.19 -12.17
N LEU A 158 -1.75 21.53 -12.81
CA LEU A 158 -1.26 20.80 -13.98
C LEU A 158 -0.97 19.32 -13.67
N LEU A 159 -0.40 19.01 -12.50
CA LEU A 159 -0.19 17.62 -12.06
C LEU A 159 -1.52 16.88 -11.91
N ARG A 160 -2.53 17.52 -11.30
CA ARG A 160 -3.88 16.95 -11.15
C ARG A 160 -4.49 16.60 -12.50
N ASP A 161 -4.49 17.56 -13.42
CA ASP A 161 -5.09 17.39 -14.74
C ASP A 161 -4.39 16.31 -15.56
N ALA A 162 -3.05 16.26 -15.50
CA ALA A 162 -2.25 15.24 -16.19
C ALA A 162 -2.53 13.83 -15.67
N ASN A 163 -2.62 13.66 -14.35
CA ASN A 163 -2.87 12.36 -13.73
C ASN A 163 -4.31 11.89 -13.94
N LEU A 164 -5.31 12.79 -13.85
CA LEU A 164 -6.70 12.49 -14.21
C LEU A 164 -6.83 12.03 -15.67
N LYS A 165 -6.16 12.71 -16.62
CA LYS A 165 -6.12 12.29 -18.03
C LYS A 165 -5.52 10.89 -18.20
N LYS A 166 -4.42 10.58 -17.49
CA LYS A 166 -3.80 9.24 -17.51
C LYS A 166 -4.73 8.18 -16.94
N ARG A 167 -5.39 8.47 -15.82
CA ARG A 167 -6.34 7.55 -15.18
C ARG A 167 -7.54 7.26 -16.08
N ASN A 168 -8.13 8.29 -16.69
CA ASN A 168 -9.26 8.13 -17.62
C ASN A 168 -8.90 7.28 -18.84
N LYS A 169 -7.67 7.41 -19.36
CA LYS A 169 -7.16 6.53 -20.44
C LYS A 169 -7.00 5.08 -19.98
N LYS A 170 -6.58 4.85 -18.73
CA LYS A 170 -6.45 3.49 -18.15
C LYS A 170 -7.81 2.85 -17.86
N THR A 171 -8.79 3.62 -17.38
CA THR A 171 -10.15 3.13 -17.10
C THR A 171 -11.02 3.00 -18.36
N GLY A 172 -10.61 3.61 -19.47
CA GLY A 172 -11.29 3.54 -20.77
C GLY A 172 -11.01 2.26 -21.59
N VAL A 173 -10.19 1.33 -21.10
CA VAL A 173 -10.00 0.02 -21.74
C VAL A 173 -10.88 -1.01 -21.01
N VAL A 174 -12.14 -1.09 -21.44
CA VAL A 174 -12.90 -2.33 -21.30
C VAL A 174 -12.09 -3.39 -22.02
N ARG A 175 -11.53 -4.38 -21.30
CA ARG A 175 -10.92 -5.55 -21.94
C ARG A 175 -12.02 -6.18 -22.79
N PRO A 176 -11.90 -6.24 -24.13
CA PRO A 176 -12.84 -6.99 -24.94
C PRO A 176 -12.84 -8.42 -24.40
N THR A 177 -14.02 -9.01 -24.24
CA THR A 177 -14.09 -10.42 -23.90
C THR A 177 -13.30 -11.24 -24.92
N GLU A 178 -12.76 -12.39 -24.54
CA GLU A 178 -11.94 -13.24 -25.43
C GLU A 178 -12.67 -13.58 -26.75
N LYS A 179 -14.02 -13.60 -26.71
CA LYS A 179 -14.91 -13.68 -27.88
C LYS A 179 -14.87 -12.43 -28.79
N GLU A 180 -14.82 -11.23 -28.23
CA GLU A 180 -14.69 -9.97 -28.99
C GLU A 180 -13.26 -9.78 -29.53
N PHE A 181 -12.25 -10.24 -28.80
CA PHE A 181 -10.85 -10.21 -29.25
C PHE A 181 -10.62 -11.18 -30.44
N GLN A 182 -11.19 -12.39 -30.39
CA GLN A 182 -11.16 -13.34 -31.51
C GLN A 182 -11.97 -12.87 -32.72
N ALA A 183 -13.12 -12.21 -32.51
CA ALA A 183 -13.92 -11.64 -33.60
C ALA A 183 -13.19 -10.50 -34.33
N ASN A 184 -12.44 -9.66 -33.59
CA ASN A 184 -11.65 -8.56 -34.15
C ASN A 184 -10.36 -9.04 -34.86
N LEU A 185 -9.74 -10.14 -34.41
CA LEU A 185 -8.58 -10.75 -35.07
C LEU A 185 -8.90 -11.31 -36.46
N GLN A 186 -10.14 -11.77 -36.69
CA GLN A 186 -10.56 -12.26 -38.02
C GLN A 186 -10.98 -11.13 -38.97
N THR A 187 -11.37 -9.97 -38.46
CA THR A 187 -11.74 -8.80 -39.29
C THR A 187 -10.52 -7.99 -39.71
N ILE A 188 -9.41 -8.02 -38.96
CA ILE A 188 -8.13 -7.37 -39.31
C ILE A 188 -7.23 -8.37 -40.06
N GLY A 189 -7.83 -9.12 -40.99
CA GLY A 189 -7.09 -9.83 -42.02
C GLY A 189 -6.54 -8.84 -43.04
N LYS A 190 -5.37 -8.25 -42.76
CA LYS A 190 -4.21 -8.11 -43.67
C LYS A 190 -3.14 -7.16 -43.10
N SER A 191 -1.94 -7.73 -42.96
CA SER A 191 -0.61 -7.10 -42.93
C SER A 191 -0.27 -6.11 -41.81
N ILE A 192 0.31 -6.62 -40.71
CA ILE A 192 1.34 -5.90 -39.94
C ILE A 192 2.52 -6.86 -39.75
N SER A 193 3.74 -6.41 -40.06
CA SER A 193 4.97 -7.22 -40.05
C SER A 193 5.49 -7.49 -38.64
N ASN A 194 6.27 -8.57 -38.50
CA ASN A 194 6.74 -9.17 -37.24
C ASN A 194 7.78 -8.36 -36.42
N ASP A 195 8.07 -7.10 -36.77
CA ASP A 195 9.28 -6.42 -36.27
C ASP A 195 9.06 -5.36 -35.17
N TRP A 196 7.87 -5.33 -34.54
CA TRP A 196 7.61 -4.44 -33.39
C TRP A 196 7.46 -5.27 -32.11
N LYS A 197 8.35 -5.06 -31.14
CA LYS A 197 8.24 -5.62 -29.77
C LYS A 197 8.04 -4.49 -28.76
N TYR A 198 7.03 -4.64 -27.91
CA TYR A 198 6.86 -3.88 -26.67
C TYR A 198 7.28 -4.78 -25.50
N ASP A 199 8.14 -4.26 -24.62
CA ASP A 199 8.47 -4.93 -23.36
C ASP A 199 7.26 -4.90 -22.42
N VAL A 200 6.79 -6.09 -22.09
CA VAL A 200 5.88 -6.33 -20.97
C VAL A 200 6.77 -6.80 -19.84
N GLU A 201 7.20 -5.88 -18.97
CA GLU A 201 7.82 -6.28 -17.71
C GLU A 201 6.77 -7.02 -16.87
N ILE A 202 7.00 -8.32 -16.71
CA ILE A 202 6.28 -9.21 -15.80
C ILE A 202 6.84 -8.96 -14.40
N PRO A 203 6.04 -8.58 -13.39
CA PRO A 203 6.55 -8.48 -12.03
C PRO A 203 6.77 -9.89 -11.46
N PHE A 204 7.95 -10.11 -10.88
CA PHE A 204 8.21 -11.19 -9.92
C PHE A 204 7.44 -10.96 -8.62
#